data_AF-A0A3B0WFW4-F1
#
_entry.id   AF-A0A3B0WFW4-F1
#
_cell.length_a   1.000
_cell.length_b   1.000
_cell.length_c   1.000
_cell.angle_alpha   90.00
_cell.angle_beta   90.00
_cell.angle_gamma   90.00
#
_symmetry.space_group_name_H-M   'P 1'
#
loop_
_entity.id
_entity.type
_entity.pdbx_description
1 polymer ?
#
loop_
_entity_poly.entity_id
_entity_poly.type
_entity_poly.pdbx_seq_one_letter_code
_entity_poly.pdbx_strand_id
1 'polypeptide(L)'
;MENFFKSNQIKSNQIKSNQIKSNRILVSALMGLLISPLALSADYHKDDYEKLLKEANKNGVASVLIALEKAPLVEIQSSLITVASRTDSQAELLINELGKETSRTGYWNNSIGQIGLYVTAKGLQKLIDTDLAISFMPDSTRTSRIRAEGEDGSLKEIESLLDKQGFANVEVFLNIDGIEYDISTTGGEDSYKPISSSKLTGVATAANIATSLITSSSNTQGIELISSTATSMRLKNKPSFTAKIDREAYLDLRENENVRAIRPIGFIDKREAYWSAEAMELSAKNPEKNMDIIISLRGGELFSSRTGYMSTSAVTSQENAHARAINSVFTNAGLPPSFNSRYDKTGAYSVALKYSELKKLYAQKDNRILSLELNKPVAKVMLNRSTELINMPAAWNAGYTAAGQNIIVMDTGIRKSHHFFSKNGQSKVIYEACFGTTSWTGYTTGCINPDSNGDSPLGLVGSGEPSVNCSKGCDHGSHVAGIAAGRAGTGSLLPYPLPSGVAPKANLVSVNVSSHKPESDVGIFRIDILAALTAVKSAMTPNTNNNPYTVNMSIGGTLRQQDCFIGTGTGTNTSISRIIKELTSIGVPIVVSAGNDGVSLGIGSRNGMSWPACVQETIKVSSVTNDGVTLVTS
;
A
#
# COMPACT_ATOMS: atom_id res chain seq x y z
N MET A 1 -70.51 -23.68 2.25
CA MET A 1 -69.81 -24.29 1.09
C MET A 1 -68.58 -25.01 1.63
N GLU A 2 -68.64 -26.14 2.31
CA GLU A 2 -69.44 -27.35 2.03
C GLU A 2 -69.47 -27.73 0.56
N ASN A 3 -68.82 -28.86 0.28
CA ASN A 3 -69.10 -29.79 -0.79
C ASN A 3 -68.98 -29.27 -2.23
N PHE A 4 -67.86 -29.59 -2.88
CA PHE A 4 -67.91 -30.39 -4.11
C PHE A 4 -66.63 -31.26 -4.23
N PHE A 5 -66.73 -32.50 -3.71
CA PHE A 5 -66.08 -33.78 -4.11
C PHE A 5 -64.54 -33.88 -4.15
N LYS A 6 -63.81 -34.69 -3.36
CA LYS A 6 -63.91 -36.13 -2.99
C LYS A 6 -64.08 -37.10 -4.16
N SER A 7 -62.97 -37.78 -4.53
CA SER A 7 -62.83 -39.12 -5.16
C SER A 7 -61.47 -39.12 -5.87
N ASN A 8 -60.41 -39.89 -5.55
CA ASN A 8 -60.27 -41.16 -4.87
C ASN A 8 -58.89 -41.21 -4.16
N GLN A 9 -58.91 -41.44 -2.85
CA GLN A 9 -57.93 -42.36 -2.27
C GLN A 9 -58.25 -43.76 -2.79
N ILE A 10 -57.24 -44.60 -3.01
CA ILE A 10 -57.09 -45.95 -2.42
C ILE A 10 -55.96 -46.71 -3.13
N LYS A 11 -54.89 -46.90 -2.35
CA LYS A 11 -54.05 -48.11 -2.21
C LYS A 11 -53.41 -48.70 -3.46
N SER A 12 -52.08 -48.78 -3.42
CA SER A 12 -51.45 -50.10 -3.26
C SER A 12 -49.99 -49.95 -2.84
N ASN A 13 -49.75 -49.96 -1.52
CA ASN A 13 -48.50 -50.43 -0.97
C ASN A 13 -48.60 -51.96 -0.83
N GLN A 14 -47.50 -52.64 -1.14
CA GLN A 14 -47.21 -54.07 -0.98
C GLN A 14 -47.80 -55.02 -2.03
N ILE A 15 -46.90 -55.75 -2.72
CA ILE A 15 -46.90 -57.21 -2.87
C ILE A 15 -45.63 -57.63 -3.67
N LYS A 16 -44.84 -58.54 -3.08
CA LYS A 16 -43.82 -59.45 -3.68
C LYS A 16 -42.48 -58.83 -4.12
N SER A 17 -41.35 -59.04 -3.42
CA SER A 17 -40.69 -60.30 -3.02
C SER A 17 -40.50 -61.30 -4.16
N ASN A 18 -39.24 -61.59 -4.45
CA ASN A 18 -38.72 -62.79 -5.10
C ASN A 18 -39.03 -63.01 -6.58
N GLN A 19 -38.11 -62.59 -7.45
CA GLN A 19 -37.51 -63.52 -8.42
C GLN A 19 -36.00 -63.30 -8.51
N ILE A 20 -35.32 -64.15 -7.76
CA ILE A 20 -33.90 -64.50 -7.87
C ILE A 20 -33.81 -65.67 -8.86
N LYS A 21 -32.70 -65.69 -9.65
CA LYS A 21 -32.11 -66.80 -10.43
C LYS A 21 -32.70 -67.14 -11.80
N SER A 22 -31.85 -67.02 -12.83
CA SER A 22 -31.09 -68.18 -13.30
C SER A 22 -29.84 -67.81 -14.12
N ASN A 23 -28.69 -68.20 -13.55
CA ASN A 23 -27.43 -68.72 -14.09
C ASN A 23 -26.68 -68.06 -15.28
N ARG A 24 -25.50 -67.51 -14.92
CA ARG A 24 -24.13 -67.95 -15.31
C ARG A 24 -23.92 -68.45 -16.74
N ILE A 25 -23.03 -67.77 -17.48
CA ILE A 25 -21.97 -68.38 -18.33
C ILE A 25 -20.93 -67.31 -18.75
N LEU A 26 -19.64 -67.66 -18.53
CA LEU A 26 -18.37 -67.22 -19.15
C LEU A 26 -17.96 -65.72 -19.18
N VAL A 27 -16.91 -65.31 -18.46
CA VAL A 27 -15.46 -65.33 -18.82
C VAL A 27 -15.02 -64.14 -19.70
N SER A 28 -14.21 -63.27 -19.08
CA SER A 28 -13.08 -62.48 -19.61
C SER A 28 -13.25 -61.61 -20.87
N ALA A 29 -13.23 -60.29 -20.68
CA ALA A 29 -12.41 -59.39 -21.49
C ALA A 29 -12.13 -58.09 -20.71
N LEU A 30 -10.84 -57.85 -20.44
CA LEU A 30 -10.29 -56.54 -20.10
C LEU A 30 -10.77 -55.50 -21.11
N MET A 31 -11.35 -54.40 -20.63
CA MET A 31 -11.23 -53.13 -21.32
C MET A 31 -10.87 -52.08 -20.27
N GLY A 32 -9.56 -51.89 -20.10
CA GLY A 32 -9.02 -50.79 -19.32
C GLY A 32 -9.46 -49.49 -19.97
N LEU A 33 -10.47 -48.85 -19.39
CA LEU A 33 -10.58 -47.40 -19.45
C LEU A 33 -9.48 -46.88 -18.52
N LEU A 34 -8.31 -46.64 -19.13
CA LEU A 34 -7.37 -45.63 -18.66
C LEU A 34 -8.16 -44.32 -18.56
N ILE A 35 -8.76 -44.07 -17.40
CA ILE A 35 -9.03 -42.71 -16.97
C ILE A 35 -7.65 -42.17 -16.64
N SER A 36 -6.97 -41.64 -17.65
CA SER A 36 -5.88 -40.71 -17.42
C SER A 36 -6.45 -39.64 -16.48
N PRO A 37 -5.83 -39.36 -15.32
CA PRO A 37 -6.18 -38.12 -14.63
C PRO A 37 -5.97 -37.02 -15.68
N LEU A 38 -6.98 -36.19 -15.91
CA LEU A 38 -6.77 -34.92 -16.60
C LEU A 38 -5.71 -34.20 -15.77
N ALA A 39 -4.47 -34.17 -16.28
CA ALA A 39 -3.41 -33.36 -15.72
C ALA A 39 -3.96 -31.93 -15.68
N LEU A 40 -4.15 -31.41 -14.46
CA LEU A 40 -4.65 -30.06 -14.26
C LEU A 40 -3.40 -29.19 -14.27
N SER A 41 -2.90 -28.91 -15.46
CA SER A 41 -1.85 -27.91 -15.69
C SER A 41 -2.25 -26.60 -15.02
N ALA A 42 -1.30 -25.90 -14.42
CA ALA A 42 -1.58 -24.61 -13.80
C ALA A 42 -2.17 -23.61 -14.82
N ASP A 43 -3.25 -22.92 -14.43
CA ASP A 43 -3.90 -21.91 -15.25
C ASP A 43 -3.07 -20.61 -15.31
N TYR A 44 -3.05 -19.95 -16.47
CA TYR A 44 -2.33 -18.69 -16.67
C TYR A 44 -2.90 -17.90 -17.85
N HIS A 45 -2.79 -16.57 -17.79
CA HIS A 45 -3.14 -15.70 -18.91
C HIS A 45 -1.96 -15.55 -19.88
N LYS A 46 -2.21 -15.64 -21.19
CA LYS A 46 -1.16 -15.57 -22.22
C LYS A 46 -0.30 -14.31 -22.13
N ASP A 47 -0.92 -13.14 -22.01
CA ASP A 47 -0.20 -11.86 -21.93
C ASP A 47 0.68 -11.77 -20.69
N ASP A 48 0.27 -12.41 -19.60
CA ASP A 48 1.00 -12.44 -18.34
C ASP A 48 2.19 -13.39 -18.42
N TYR A 49 2.02 -14.54 -19.07
CA TYR A 49 3.12 -15.43 -19.40
C TYR A 49 4.16 -14.75 -20.31
N GLU A 50 3.73 -14.01 -21.33
CA GLU A 50 4.66 -13.27 -22.20
C GLU A 50 5.46 -12.20 -21.44
N LYS A 51 4.84 -11.50 -20.47
CA LYS A 51 5.54 -10.57 -19.57
C LYS A 51 6.57 -11.29 -18.71
N LEU A 52 6.17 -12.39 -18.08
CA LEU A 52 7.06 -13.20 -17.24
C LEU A 52 8.24 -13.76 -18.06
N LEU A 53 7.99 -14.27 -19.25
CA LEU A 53 9.03 -14.80 -20.12
C LEU A 53 10.01 -13.70 -20.55
N LYS A 54 9.50 -12.51 -20.87
CA LYS A 54 10.34 -11.35 -21.18
C LYS A 54 11.20 -10.93 -19.99
N GLU A 55 10.62 -10.92 -18.79
CA GLU A 55 11.35 -10.63 -17.55
C GLU A 55 12.44 -11.69 -17.30
N ALA A 56 12.10 -12.98 -17.38
CA ALA A 56 13.04 -14.08 -17.17
C ALA A 56 14.17 -14.09 -18.21
N ASN A 57 13.88 -13.80 -19.48
CA ASN A 57 14.91 -13.71 -20.51
C ASN A 57 15.84 -12.50 -20.30
N LYS A 58 15.30 -11.38 -19.81
CA LYS A 58 16.09 -10.19 -19.51
C LYS A 58 16.94 -10.37 -18.26
N ASN A 59 16.34 -10.91 -17.20
CA ASN A 59 16.87 -10.89 -15.85
C ASN A 59 17.39 -12.26 -15.39
N GLY A 60 17.35 -13.30 -16.23
CA GLY A 60 17.58 -14.69 -15.83
C GLY A 60 16.42 -15.33 -15.05
N VAL A 61 15.64 -14.53 -14.33
CA VAL A 61 14.48 -14.94 -13.53
C VAL A 61 13.33 -13.94 -13.66
N ALA A 62 12.10 -14.42 -13.46
CA ALA A 62 10.90 -13.60 -13.33
C ALA A 62 10.23 -13.82 -11.98
N SER A 63 9.59 -12.79 -11.47
CA SER A 63 8.84 -12.87 -10.23
C SER A 63 7.42 -13.39 -10.44
N VAL A 64 7.09 -14.55 -9.87
CA VAL A 64 5.82 -15.25 -10.08
C VAL A 64 5.07 -15.43 -8.78
N LEU A 65 3.79 -15.06 -8.80
CA LEU A 65 2.81 -15.41 -7.77
C LEU A 65 2.10 -16.70 -8.20
N ILE A 66 2.13 -17.71 -7.35
CA ILE A 66 1.63 -19.05 -7.62
C ILE A 66 0.55 -19.37 -6.59
N ALA A 67 -0.63 -19.75 -7.06
CA ALA A 67 -1.69 -20.30 -6.21
C ALA A 67 -1.55 -21.82 -6.17
N LEU A 68 -1.25 -22.37 -4.99
CA LEU A 68 -1.12 -23.81 -4.76
C LEU A 68 -2.47 -24.43 -4.41
N GLU A 69 -3.28 -23.70 -3.66
CA GLU A 69 -4.59 -24.16 -3.22
C GLU A 69 -5.58 -22.99 -3.10
N LYS A 70 -6.87 -23.32 -3.17
CA LYS A 70 -7.97 -22.40 -2.84
C LYS A 70 -8.51 -22.80 -1.47
N ALA A 71 -7.87 -22.32 -0.41
CA ALA A 71 -8.33 -22.60 0.95
C ALA A 71 -9.72 -21.96 1.20
N PRO A 72 -10.78 -22.75 1.48
CA PRO A 72 -12.09 -22.20 1.78
C PRO A 72 -12.02 -21.34 3.04
N LEU A 73 -12.74 -20.21 3.04
CA LEU A 73 -12.77 -19.30 4.18
C LEU A 73 -13.15 -19.99 5.50
N VAL A 74 -14.09 -20.94 5.44
CA VAL A 74 -14.53 -21.76 6.60
C VAL A 74 -13.38 -22.58 7.18
N GLU A 75 -12.52 -23.13 6.32
CA GLU A 75 -11.36 -23.91 6.75
C GLU A 75 -10.31 -23.01 7.42
N ILE A 76 -9.99 -21.86 6.80
CA ILE A 76 -9.07 -20.86 7.34
C ILE A 76 -9.50 -20.42 8.75
N GLN A 77 -10.81 -20.23 8.95
CA GLN A 77 -11.36 -19.87 10.26
C GLN A 77 -11.23 -21.01 11.28
N SER A 78 -11.44 -22.25 10.85
CA SER A 78 -11.37 -23.40 11.74
C SER A 78 -9.94 -23.65 12.25
N SER A 79 -8.93 -23.53 11.37
CA SER A 79 -7.53 -23.70 11.73
C SER A 79 -6.61 -23.12 10.64
N LEU A 80 -6.19 -21.86 10.81
CA LEU A 80 -5.18 -21.26 9.95
C LEU A 80 -3.87 -22.06 9.96
N ILE A 81 -3.49 -22.64 11.11
CA ILE A 81 -2.26 -23.44 11.24
C ILE A 81 -2.31 -24.67 10.32
N THR A 82 -3.47 -25.31 10.21
CA THR A 82 -3.64 -26.49 9.34
C THR A 82 -3.53 -26.11 7.88
N VAL A 83 -4.19 -25.03 7.46
CA VAL A 83 -4.08 -24.51 6.09
C VAL A 83 -2.63 -24.12 5.79
N ALA A 84 -2.00 -23.35 6.68
CA ALA A 84 -0.61 -22.93 6.54
C ALA A 84 0.35 -24.11 6.38
N SER A 85 0.23 -25.13 7.24
CA SER A 85 1.08 -26.32 7.18
C SER A 85 0.90 -27.11 5.88
N ARG A 86 -0.33 -27.15 5.33
CA ARG A 86 -0.61 -27.77 4.03
C ARG A 86 -0.01 -26.95 2.90
N THR A 87 -0.22 -25.64 2.90
CA THR A 87 0.37 -24.71 1.92
C THR A 87 1.90 -24.84 1.92
N ASP A 88 2.54 -24.87 3.10
CA ASP A 88 3.99 -25.04 3.23
C ASP A 88 4.47 -26.38 2.64
N SER A 89 3.73 -27.46 2.91
CA SER A 89 4.06 -28.78 2.38
C SER A 89 3.96 -28.82 0.85
N GLN A 90 2.93 -28.20 0.26
CA GLN A 90 2.78 -28.09 -1.19
C GLN A 90 3.85 -27.20 -1.82
N ALA A 91 4.19 -26.08 -1.15
CA ALA A 91 5.24 -25.18 -1.61
C ALA A 91 6.59 -25.88 -1.69
N GLU A 92 6.95 -26.66 -0.66
CA GLU A 92 8.20 -27.44 -0.65
C GLU A 92 8.24 -28.51 -1.76
N LEU A 93 7.12 -29.18 -2.04
CA LEU A 93 7.04 -30.10 -3.19
C LEU A 93 7.29 -29.38 -4.51
N LEU A 94 6.66 -28.23 -4.72
CA LEU A 94 6.83 -27.46 -5.95
C LEU A 94 8.25 -26.90 -6.09
N ILE A 95 8.84 -26.38 -5.01
CA ILE A 95 10.22 -25.88 -5.01
C ILE A 95 11.19 -27.02 -5.37
N ASN A 96 10.97 -28.23 -4.84
CA ASN A 96 11.78 -29.39 -5.18
C ASN A 96 11.63 -29.83 -6.65
N GLU A 97 10.41 -29.77 -7.21
CA GLU A 97 10.14 -30.07 -8.63
C GLU A 97 10.81 -29.05 -9.57
N LEU A 98 10.73 -27.76 -9.24
CA LEU A 98 11.41 -26.69 -9.97
C LEU A 98 12.94 -26.87 -9.89
N GLY A 99 13.46 -27.27 -8.73
CA GLY A 99 14.88 -27.51 -8.52
C GLY A 99 15.71 -26.27 -8.80
N LYS A 100 16.75 -26.38 -9.64
CA LYS A 100 17.62 -25.26 -10.03
C LYS A 100 16.93 -24.14 -10.82
N GLU A 101 15.70 -24.36 -11.28
CA GLU A 101 14.96 -23.38 -12.09
C GLU A 101 14.15 -22.39 -11.22
N THR A 102 14.30 -22.47 -9.89
CA THR A 102 13.80 -21.51 -8.92
C THR A 102 14.91 -21.16 -7.92
N SER A 103 14.84 -19.96 -7.33
CA SER A 103 15.65 -19.60 -6.17
C SER A 103 14.79 -19.52 -4.92
N ARG A 104 15.39 -19.79 -3.75
CA ARG A 104 14.75 -19.50 -2.44
C ARG A 104 14.81 -18.02 -2.10
N THR A 105 15.63 -17.25 -2.79
CA THR A 105 15.67 -15.81 -2.68
C THR A 105 14.29 -15.22 -2.95
N GLY A 106 13.80 -14.47 -1.96
CA GLY A 106 12.49 -13.80 -2.03
C GLY A 106 11.29 -14.75 -2.11
N TYR A 107 11.46 -16.00 -1.63
CA TYR A 107 10.33 -16.87 -1.32
C TYR A 107 9.39 -16.16 -0.35
N TRP A 108 8.11 -16.17 -0.69
CA TRP A 108 7.04 -15.63 0.13
C TRP A 108 5.90 -16.63 0.17
N ASN A 109 5.20 -16.70 1.30
CA ASN A 109 4.05 -17.55 1.50
C ASN A 109 3.05 -16.81 2.39
N ASN A 110 1.80 -16.74 1.95
CA ASN A 110 0.74 -16.05 2.67
C ASN A 110 0.00 -16.94 3.68
N SER A 111 0.40 -18.19 3.81
CA SER A 111 -0.16 -19.23 4.68
C SER A 111 -1.61 -19.61 4.37
N ILE A 112 -2.16 -19.16 3.24
CA ILE A 112 -3.53 -19.42 2.80
C ILE A 112 -3.60 -19.85 1.33
N GLY A 113 -2.53 -20.50 0.84
CA GLY A 113 -2.50 -21.13 -0.47
C GLY A 113 -1.82 -20.37 -1.60
N GLN A 114 -1.15 -19.24 -1.34
CA GLN A 114 -0.36 -18.54 -2.36
C GLN A 114 1.09 -18.34 -1.92
N ILE A 115 1.99 -18.52 -2.88
CA ILE A 115 3.42 -18.30 -2.71
C ILE A 115 3.98 -17.38 -3.79
N GLY A 116 5.06 -16.69 -3.49
CA GLY A 116 5.86 -15.92 -4.44
C GLY A 116 7.24 -16.57 -4.62
N LEU A 117 7.70 -16.70 -5.86
CA LEU A 117 9.02 -17.25 -6.22
C LEU A 117 9.69 -16.45 -7.34
N TYR A 118 11.01 -16.53 -7.42
CA TYR A 118 11.73 -16.23 -8.66
C TYR A 118 11.96 -17.51 -9.44
N VAL A 119 11.54 -17.53 -10.70
CA VAL A 119 11.71 -18.70 -11.59
C VAL A 119 12.37 -18.30 -12.90
N THR A 120 13.18 -19.20 -13.47
CA THR A 120 13.80 -19.00 -14.78
C THR A 120 12.77 -19.17 -15.90
N ALA A 121 13.16 -18.87 -17.15
CA ALA A 121 12.32 -19.16 -18.31
C ALA A 121 11.95 -20.66 -18.44
N LYS A 122 12.85 -21.56 -18.02
CA LYS A 122 12.56 -23.00 -17.95
C LYS A 122 11.67 -23.36 -16.77
N GLY A 123 11.82 -22.65 -15.65
CA GLY A 123 10.93 -22.76 -14.50
C GLY A 123 9.49 -22.37 -14.86
N LEU A 124 9.29 -21.33 -15.67
CA LEU A 124 7.97 -20.97 -16.21
C LEU A 124 7.35 -22.11 -17.03
N GLN A 125 8.14 -22.80 -17.86
CA GLN A 125 7.65 -23.96 -18.60
C GLN A 125 7.24 -25.10 -17.66
N LYS A 126 8.06 -25.38 -16.63
CA LYS A 126 7.70 -26.37 -15.60
C LYS A 126 6.41 -26.02 -14.86
N LEU A 127 6.15 -24.73 -14.61
CA LEU A 127 4.90 -24.29 -13.98
C LEU A 127 3.67 -24.51 -14.87
N ILE A 128 3.81 -24.52 -16.20
CA ILE A 128 2.70 -24.94 -17.09
C ILE A 128 2.42 -26.43 -16.89
N ASP A 129 3.48 -27.23 -16.80
CA ASP A 129 3.37 -28.70 -16.82
C ASP A 129 3.10 -29.32 -15.43
N THR A 130 3.13 -28.52 -14.35
CA THR A 130 2.97 -29.02 -12.97
C THR A 130 1.52 -29.22 -12.57
N ASP A 131 1.26 -30.29 -11.81
CA ASP A 131 -0.02 -30.54 -11.14
C ASP A 131 -0.04 -29.97 -9.70
N LEU A 132 1.06 -29.38 -9.23
CA LEU A 132 1.19 -28.85 -7.86
C LEU A 132 0.68 -27.41 -7.69
N ALA A 133 0.35 -26.74 -8.80
CA ALA A 133 -0.14 -25.36 -8.81
C ALA A 133 -1.48 -25.26 -9.53
N ILE A 134 -2.41 -24.48 -8.98
CA ILE A 134 -3.70 -24.17 -9.60
C ILE A 134 -3.55 -23.13 -10.70
N SER A 135 -2.74 -22.09 -10.44
CA SER A 135 -2.53 -21.00 -11.38
C SER A 135 -1.28 -20.20 -11.05
N PHE A 136 -0.72 -19.49 -12.01
CA PHE A 136 0.36 -18.53 -11.77
C PHE A 136 0.21 -17.24 -12.58
N MET A 137 0.78 -16.14 -12.07
CA MET A 137 0.74 -14.81 -12.67
C MET A 137 1.94 -13.95 -12.24
N PRO A 138 2.23 -12.81 -12.90
CA PRO A 138 3.16 -11.82 -12.39
C PRO A 138 2.88 -11.46 -10.94
N ASP A 139 3.91 -11.47 -10.10
CA ASP A 139 3.74 -11.14 -8.69
C ASP A 139 3.62 -9.62 -8.48
N SER A 140 2.38 -9.14 -8.56
CA SER A 140 2.03 -7.74 -8.29
C SER A 140 2.23 -7.32 -6.82
N THR A 141 2.35 -8.28 -5.90
CA THR A 141 2.54 -7.99 -4.47
C THR A 141 4.00 -7.81 -4.11
N ARG A 142 4.94 -8.12 -5.01
CA ARG A 142 6.38 -8.10 -4.70
C ARG A 142 6.96 -6.74 -4.36
N THR A 143 6.45 -5.66 -4.98
CA THR A 143 6.85 -4.30 -4.60
C THR A 143 6.55 -4.05 -3.13
N SER A 144 5.44 -4.61 -2.64
CA SER A 144 5.09 -4.65 -1.21
C SER A 144 5.87 -5.71 -0.41
N ARG A 145 7.00 -6.23 -0.91
CA ARG A 145 7.98 -7.03 -0.15
C ARG A 145 9.43 -6.54 -0.21
N ILE A 146 9.76 -5.63 -1.12
CA ILE A 146 11.08 -4.97 -1.16
C ILE A 146 11.28 -4.15 0.13
N ARG A 147 12.41 -4.37 0.82
CA ARG A 147 12.73 -3.75 2.11
C ARG A 147 13.79 -2.67 2.02
N ALA A 148 14.73 -2.84 1.09
CA ALA A 148 15.77 -1.86 0.81
C ALA A 148 15.17 -0.58 0.22
N GLU A 149 15.63 0.56 0.72
CA GLU A 149 15.27 1.87 0.19
C GLU A 149 15.81 2.06 -1.24
N GLY A 150 15.01 2.69 -2.10
CA GLY A 150 15.31 2.82 -3.52
C GLY A 150 14.55 3.93 -4.24
N GLU A 151 13.80 4.78 -3.52
CA GLU A 151 13.15 5.95 -4.10
C GLU A 151 14.14 7.00 -4.61
N ASP A 152 15.38 6.95 -4.12
CA ASP A 152 16.50 7.76 -4.62
C ASP A 152 17.01 7.29 -6.01
N GLY A 153 16.51 6.17 -6.52
CA GLY A 153 16.91 5.59 -7.81
C GLY A 153 18.15 4.69 -7.75
N SER A 154 18.73 4.49 -6.57
CA SER A 154 19.90 3.62 -6.38
C SER A 154 19.68 2.19 -6.88
N LEU A 155 18.53 1.59 -6.53
CA LEU A 155 18.15 0.26 -6.99
C LEU A 155 18.05 0.16 -8.52
N LYS A 156 17.53 1.21 -9.19
CA LYS A 156 17.45 1.26 -10.66
C LYS A 156 18.82 1.39 -11.32
N GLU A 157 19.73 2.15 -10.70
CA GLU A 157 21.11 2.27 -11.18
C GLU A 157 21.84 0.92 -11.04
N ILE A 158 21.61 0.18 -9.94
CA ILE A 158 22.13 -1.18 -9.76
C ILE A 158 21.58 -2.12 -10.84
N GLU A 159 20.26 -2.10 -11.10
CA GLU A 159 19.67 -2.90 -12.19
C GLU A 159 20.31 -2.56 -13.55
N SER A 160 20.55 -1.28 -13.84
CA SER A 160 21.26 -0.84 -15.06
C SER A 160 22.70 -1.36 -15.13
N LEU A 161 23.44 -1.39 -14.01
CA LEU A 161 24.78 -1.96 -13.95
C LEU A 161 24.73 -3.48 -14.18
N LEU A 162 23.81 -4.19 -13.53
CA LEU A 162 23.61 -5.62 -13.72
C LEU A 162 23.24 -5.95 -15.17
N ASP A 163 22.37 -5.16 -15.80
CA ASP A 163 22.00 -5.30 -17.23
C ASP A 163 23.22 -5.11 -18.16
N LYS A 164 24.14 -4.20 -17.84
CA LYS A 164 25.28 -3.85 -18.71
C LYS A 164 26.48 -4.78 -18.59
N GLN A 165 26.81 -5.21 -17.37
CA GLN A 165 28.08 -5.91 -17.10
C GLN A 165 27.93 -7.13 -16.19
N GLY A 166 26.71 -7.48 -15.76
CA GLY A 166 26.43 -8.68 -14.95
C GLY A 166 26.75 -8.56 -13.45
N PHE A 167 27.38 -7.46 -13.01
CA PHE A 167 27.68 -7.20 -11.61
C PHE A 167 27.58 -5.70 -11.27
N ALA A 168 27.38 -5.40 -10.00
CA ALA A 168 27.43 -4.03 -9.46
C ALA A 168 28.33 -3.96 -8.23
N ASN A 169 29.22 -2.97 -8.18
CA ASN A 169 29.95 -2.64 -6.96
C ASN A 169 29.08 -1.73 -6.10
N VAL A 170 28.67 -2.22 -4.94
CA VAL A 170 27.70 -1.56 -4.06
C VAL A 170 28.23 -1.40 -2.65
N GLU A 171 27.65 -0.44 -1.94
CA GLU A 171 27.63 -0.35 -0.50
C GLU A 171 26.25 -0.82 0.00
N VAL A 172 26.26 -1.85 0.86
CA VAL A 172 25.06 -2.41 1.50
C VAL A 172 24.96 -1.81 2.90
N PHE A 173 23.88 -1.07 3.15
CA PHE A 173 23.61 -0.45 4.44
C PHE A 173 22.76 -1.39 5.28
N LEU A 174 23.21 -1.66 6.51
CA LEU A 174 22.55 -2.61 7.40
C LEU A 174 21.44 -1.94 8.22
N ASN A 175 20.38 -2.70 8.47
CA ASN A 175 19.30 -2.30 9.37
C ASN A 175 19.73 -2.56 10.82
N ILE A 176 20.33 -1.54 11.45
CA ILE A 176 20.80 -1.60 12.84
C ILE A 176 20.05 -0.58 13.68
N ASP A 177 19.50 -1.04 14.79
CA ASP A 177 18.76 -0.22 15.73
C ASP A 177 19.67 0.77 16.49
N GLY A 178 19.11 1.92 16.86
CA GLY A 178 19.74 2.87 17.77
C GLY A 178 20.91 3.68 17.22
N ILE A 179 21.24 3.58 15.92
CA ILE A 179 22.27 4.43 15.32
C ILE A 179 21.67 5.79 14.94
N GLU A 180 22.30 6.88 15.37
CA GLU A 180 21.95 8.25 14.99
C GLU A 180 22.73 8.68 13.73
N TYR A 181 22.06 9.43 12.85
CA TYR A 181 22.66 9.93 11.60
C TYR A 181 22.18 11.35 11.27
N ASP A 182 22.87 12.05 10.36
CA ASP A 182 22.53 13.38 9.84
C ASP A 182 22.39 13.41 8.33
N ILE A 183 21.48 14.25 7.80
CA ILE A 183 21.34 14.44 6.36
C ILE A 183 22.53 15.22 5.78
N SER A 184 23.24 14.62 4.81
CA SER A 184 24.38 15.29 4.16
C SER A 184 23.97 16.58 3.46
N THR A 185 24.73 17.65 3.70
CA THR A 185 24.56 18.96 3.05
C THR A 185 24.78 18.94 1.54
N THR A 186 25.47 17.92 1.01
CA THR A 186 25.69 17.75 -0.44
C THR A 186 24.52 17.05 -1.14
N GLY A 187 23.55 16.49 -0.40
CA GLY A 187 22.38 15.80 -0.95
C GLY A 187 22.65 14.44 -1.63
N GLY A 188 23.89 14.11 -1.98
CA GLY A 188 24.24 12.95 -2.81
C GLY A 188 24.94 11.80 -2.06
N GLU A 189 26.27 11.91 -1.91
CA GLU A 189 27.19 10.75 -1.74
C GLU A 189 26.95 9.85 -0.53
N ASP A 190 26.31 10.38 0.51
CA ASP A 190 25.90 9.64 1.69
C ASP A 190 24.89 10.51 2.41
N SER A 191 23.63 10.43 2.01
CA SER A 191 22.56 11.20 2.62
C SER A 191 22.46 11.02 4.14
N TYR A 192 23.22 10.11 4.77
CA TYR A 192 23.21 9.92 6.22
C TYR A 192 24.62 9.73 6.76
N LYS A 193 25.05 10.65 7.62
CA LYS A 193 26.35 10.62 8.29
C LYS A 193 26.16 10.27 9.76
N PRO A 194 26.71 9.16 10.25
CA PRO A 194 26.62 8.81 11.67
C PRO A 194 27.27 9.88 12.56
N ILE A 195 26.62 10.22 13.67
CA ILE A 195 26.95 11.41 14.48
C ILE A 195 28.21 11.21 15.32
N SER A 196 28.50 10.00 15.82
CA SER A 196 29.79 9.67 16.46
C SER A 196 30.03 8.15 16.57
N SER A 197 31.30 7.75 16.68
CA SER A 197 31.71 6.37 16.99
C SER A 197 31.29 5.88 18.38
N SER A 198 31.11 6.80 19.33
CA SER A 198 30.80 6.48 20.74
C SER A 198 29.35 6.07 21.00
N LYS A 199 28.44 6.29 20.04
CA LYS A 199 27.04 5.82 20.07
C LYS A 199 26.80 4.55 19.24
N LEU A 200 27.84 3.92 18.70
CA LEU A 200 27.72 2.68 17.93
C LEU A 200 27.61 1.44 18.83
N THR A 201 26.62 1.39 19.72
CA THR A 201 26.33 0.21 20.55
C THR A 201 25.94 -1.04 19.75
N GLY A 202 25.73 -0.91 18.42
CA GLY A 202 25.36 -1.97 17.48
C GLY A 202 26.48 -2.45 16.53
N VAL A 203 27.74 -2.04 16.73
CA VAL A 203 28.89 -2.46 15.91
C VAL A 203 29.02 -3.98 15.76
N ALA A 204 28.96 -4.71 16.87
CA ALA A 204 29.10 -6.16 16.86
C ALA A 204 27.88 -6.83 16.21
N THR A 205 26.67 -6.31 16.46
CA THR A 205 25.44 -6.73 15.79
C THR A 205 25.53 -6.55 14.29
N ALA A 206 26.03 -5.40 13.84
CA ALA A 206 26.25 -5.11 12.44
C ALA A 206 27.25 -6.09 11.81
N ALA A 207 28.35 -6.41 12.51
CA ALA A 207 29.34 -7.38 12.04
C ALA A 207 28.71 -8.77 11.85
N ASN A 208 27.95 -9.23 12.84
CA ASN A 208 27.27 -10.53 12.78
C ASN A 208 26.24 -10.59 11.66
N ILE A 209 25.45 -9.53 11.47
CA ILE A 209 24.49 -9.42 10.37
C ILE A 209 25.23 -9.47 9.02
N ALA A 210 26.28 -8.68 8.84
CA ALA A 210 27.06 -8.69 7.61
C ALA A 210 27.60 -10.10 7.31
N THR A 211 28.24 -10.73 8.29
CA THR A 211 28.73 -12.11 8.16
C THR A 211 27.60 -13.06 7.78
N SER A 212 26.45 -12.99 8.46
CA SER A 212 25.29 -13.81 8.15
C SER A 212 24.82 -13.60 6.71
N LEU A 213 24.67 -12.36 6.23
CA LEU A 213 24.26 -12.08 4.85
C LEU A 213 25.24 -12.66 3.81
N ILE A 214 26.54 -12.56 4.10
CA ILE A 214 27.59 -13.06 3.22
C ILE A 214 27.60 -14.60 3.21
N THR A 215 27.39 -15.25 4.36
CA THR A 215 27.49 -16.71 4.50
C THR A 215 26.18 -17.47 4.26
N SER A 216 25.03 -16.84 4.52
CA SER A 216 23.69 -17.43 4.36
C SER A 216 23.17 -17.39 2.92
N SER A 217 23.75 -16.54 2.07
CA SER A 217 23.65 -16.70 0.62
C SER A 217 24.29 -18.03 0.25
N SER A 218 23.49 -19.09 0.33
CA SER A 218 23.89 -20.49 0.17
C SER A 218 24.08 -20.77 -1.31
N ASN A 219 25.07 -20.08 -1.89
CA ASN A 219 25.89 -20.39 -3.04
C ASN A 219 26.89 -19.22 -3.12
N THR A 220 28.17 -19.49 -2.87
CA THR A 220 29.29 -18.54 -2.77
C THR A 220 29.64 -17.78 -4.06
N GLN A 221 28.65 -17.47 -4.91
CA GLN A 221 28.87 -16.85 -6.23
C GLN A 221 28.39 -15.40 -6.32
N GLY A 222 27.39 -14.98 -5.53
CA GLY A 222 26.72 -13.71 -5.76
C GLY A 222 27.28 -12.49 -5.02
N ILE A 223 27.94 -12.65 -3.87
CA ILE A 223 28.49 -11.53 -3.06
C ILE A 223 30.00 -11.69 -2.89
N GLU A 224 30.77 -10.81 -3.51
CA GLU A 224 32.23 -10.75 -3.42
C GLU A 224 32.65 -9.47 -2.68
N LEU A 225 33.28 -9.58 -1.51
CA LEU A 225 33.68 -8.40 -0.72
C LEU A 225 34.74 -7.55 -1.44
N ILE A 226 34.49 -6.25 -1.54
CA ILE A 226 35.46 -5.29 -2.07
C ILE A 226 36.24 -4.73 -0.88
N SER A 227 37.51 -5.12 -0.77
CA SER A 227 38.47 -4.89 0.35
C SER A 227 38.40 -5.90 1.51
N SER A 228 39.55 -6.15 2.16
CA SER A 228 39.79 -7.12 3.26
C SER A 228 39.00 -6.82 4.53
N THR A 229 37.67 -6.96 4.45
CA THR A 229 36.71 -6.77 5.54
C THR A 229 36.67 -7.96 6.50
N ALA A 230 37.48 -8.99 6.28
CA ALA A 230 37.67 -10.11 7.20
C ALA A 230 38.29 -9.71 8.55
N THR A 231 38.88 -8.51 8.68
CA THR A 231 39.51 -8.06 9.95
C THR A 231 39.13 -6.63 10.37
N SER A 232 38.47 -5.87 9.50
CA SER A 232 37.83 -4.63 9.92
C SER A 232 36.58 -4.43 9.07
N MET A 233 35.42 -4.71 9.67
CA MET A 233 34.32 -3.78 9.49
C MET A 233 34.94 -2.39 9.69
N ARG A 234 35.06 -1.59 8.61
CA ARG A 234 35.56 -0.21 8.70
C ARG A 234 34.50 0.63 9.42
N LEU A 235 34.26 0.29 10.68
CA LEU A 235 33.54 1.07 11.67
C LEU A 235 34.40 2.26 12.11
N LYS A 236 35.05 2.92 11.15
CA LYS A 236 35.29 4.36 11.24
C LYS A 236 33.99 5.08 10.93
N ASN A 237 32.95 4.71 11.70
CA ASN A 237 31.67 5.37 11.87
C ASN A 237 30.43 4.79 11.14
N LYS A 238 30.49 3.90 10.14
CA LYS A 238 29.27 3.48 9.37
C LYS A 238 28.87 1.99 9.46
N PRO A 239 27.57 1.64 9.58
CA PRO A 239 27.04 0.27 9.62
C PRO A 239 26.74 -0.26 8.21
N SER A 240 27.77 -0.39 7.39
CA SER A 240 27.67 -0.84 6.00
C SER A 240 28.87 -1.69 5.61
N PHE A 241 28.76 -2.41 4.50
CA PHE A 241 29.88 -3.11 3.85
C PHE A 241 29.85 -2.91 2.34
N THR A 242 31.03 -2.95 1.71
CA THR A 242 31.16 -2.85 0.25
C THR A 242 31.37 -4.20 -0.38
N ALA A 243 30.60 -4.51 -1.42
CA ALA A 243 30.66 -5.78 -2.13
C ALA A 243 30.38 -5.58 -3.62
N LYS A 244 30.94 -6.47 -4.43
CA LYS A 244 30.53 -6.73 -5.80
C LYS A 244 29.42 -7.76 -5.73
N ILE A 245 28.25 -7.40 -6.24
CA ILE A 245 27.08 -8.26 -6.24
C ILE A 245 26.65 -8.61 -7.66
N ASP A 246 26.19 -9.84 -7.86
CA ASP A 246 25.46 -10.24 -9.06
C ASP A 246 23.96 -9.99 -8.91
N ARG A 247 23.18 -10.51 -9.87
CA ARG A 247 21.73 -10.34 -9.86
C ARG A 247 21.04 -11.13 -8.76
N GLU A 248 21.45 -12.36 -8.50
CA GLU A 248 20.81 -13.18 -7.45
C GLU A 248 21.02 -12.53 -6.09
N ALA A 249 22.26 -12.10 -5.78
CA ALA A 249 22.57 -11.36 -4.58
C ALA A 249 21.80 -10.04 -4.46
N TYR A 250 21.65 -9.29 -5.56
CA TYR A 250 20.85 -8.07 -5.56
C TYR A 250 19.38 -8.31 -5.21
N LEU A 251 18.77 -9.36 -5.77
CA LEU A 251 17.38 -9.72 -5.50
C LEU A 251 17.19 -10.18 -4.05
N ASP A 252 18.19 -10.84 -3.46
CA ASP A 252 18.16 -11.29 -2.06
C ASP A 252 18.31 -10.12 -1.10
N LEU A 253 19.37 -9.33 -1.28
CA LEU A 253 19.67 -8.20 -0.40
C LEU A 253 18.53 -7.18 -0.38
N ARG A 254 17.86 -6.91 -1.52
CA ARG A 254 16.80 -5.88 -1.55
C ARG A 254 15.52 -6.28 -0.80
N GLU A 255 15.32 -7.58 -0.57
CA GLU A 255 14.16 -8.15 0.14
C GLU A 255 14.50 -8.59 1.57
N ASN A 256 15.78 -8.60 1.94
CA ASN A 256 16.27 -9.03 3.24
C ASN A 256 15.94 -8.02 4.36
N GLU A 257 15.52 -8.53 5.52
CA GLU A 257 15.10 -7.72 6.67
C GLU A 257 16.22 -6.95 7.37
N ASN A 258 17.44 -7.45 7.22
CA ASN A 258 18.62 -6.87 7.79
C ASN A 258 19.28 -5.85 6.86
N VAL A 259 18.76 -5.66 5.65
CA VAL A 259 19.27 -4.71 4.66
C VAL A 259 18.35 -3.50 4.60
N ARG A 260 18.96 -2.33 4.73
CA ARG A 260 18.28 -1.04 4.79
C ARG A 260 18.24 -0.35 3.44
N ALA A 261 19.38 -0.32 2.77
CA ALA A 261 19.53 0.24 1.44
C ALA A 261 20.71 -0.42 0.73
N ILE A 262 20.71 -0.34 -0.60
CA ILE A 262 21.81 -0.81 -1.43
C ILE A 262 22.10 0.29 -2.44
N ARG A 263 23.34 0.78 -2.48
CA ARG A 263 23.72 1.87 -3.37
C ARG A 263 24.98 1.50 -4.16
N PRO A 264 25.09 1.87 -5.44
CA PRO A 264 26.39 1.85 -6.11
C PRO A 264 27.44 2.62 -5.30
N ILE A 265 28.69 2.15 -5.28
CA ILE A 265 29.77 2.91 -4.62
C ILE A 265 29.91 4.28 -5.28
N GLY A 266 29.86 5.35 -4.49
CA GLY A 266 29.88 6.73 -5.01
C GLY A 266 28.56 7.19 -5.62
N PHE A 267 27.43 6.54 -5.29
CA PHE A 267 26.12 6.93 -5.77
C PHE A 267 25.76 8.37 -5.40
N ILE A 268 25.23 9.10 -6.37
CA ILE A 268 24.69 10.44 -6.19
C ILE A 268 23.23 10.40 -6.61
N ASP A 269 22.33 10.87 -5.75
CA ASP A 269 20.91 11.00 -6.06
C ASP A 269 20.71 12.00 -7.22
N LYS A 270 20.31 11.49 -8.38
CA LYS A 270 20.12 12.24 -9.63
C LYS A 270 18.76 12.93 -9.73
N ARG A 271 17.85 12.75 -8.77
CA ARG A 271 16.51 13.37 -8.83
C ARG A 271 16.67 14.89 -8.81
N GLU A 272 16.13 15.58 -9.81
CA GLU A 272 16.14 17.04 -9.82
C GLU A 272 15.23 17.60 -8.72
N ALA A 273 15.67 18.68 -8.07
CA ALA A 273 14.87 19.33 -7.04
C ALA A 273 13.74 20.13 -7.69
N TYR A 274 12.50 19.89 -7.27
CA TYR A 274 11.34 20.64 -7.75
C TYR A 274 11.13 21.92 -6.94
N TRP A 275 11.13 23.08 -7.61
CA TRP A 275 10.86 24.38 -7.00
C TRP A 275 9.66 25.02 -7.69
N SER A 276 8.52 25.11 -7.01
CA SER A 276 7.27 25.61 -7.60
C SER A 276 7.37 27.07 -8.08
N ALA A 277 7.26 27.31 -9.40
CA ALA A 277 7.16 28.68 -9.91
C ALA A 277 5.85 29.35 -9.43
N GLU A 278 4.77 28.59 -9.37
CA GLU A 278 3.45 29.04 -8.91
C GLU A 278 3.48 29.56 -7.46
N ALA A 279 4.25 28.91 -6.57
CA ALA A 279 4.44 29.39 -5.20
C ALA A 279 5.06 30.80 -5.15
N MET A 280 6.06 31.06 -6.01
CA MET A 280 6.70 32.37 -6.13
C MET A 280 5.77 33.42 -6.74
N GLU A 281 5.03 33.07 -7.80
CA GLU A 281 4.11 33.98 -8.46
C GLU A 281 2.94 34.41 -7.55
N LEU A 282 2.34 33.47 -6.82
CA LEU A 282 1.20 33.75 -5.95
C LEU A 282 1.59 34.51 -4.69
N SER A 283 2.74 34.18 -4.09
CA SER A 283 3.28 34.94 -2.96
C SER A 283 3.69 36.36 -3.36
N ALA A 284 4.27 36.56 -4.55
CA ALA A 284 4.61 37.89 -5.05
C ALA A 284 3.37 38.80 -5.23
N LYS A 285 2.22 38.23 -5.60
CA LYS A 285 0.94 38.96 -5.69
C LYS A 285 0.39 39.37 -4.33
N ASN A 286 0.76 38.68 -3.25
CA ASN A 286 0.30 38.95 -1.89
C ASN A 286 1.48 38.90 -0.89
N PRO A 287 2.44 39.85 -0.94
CA PRO A 287 3.73 39.71 -0.25
C PRO A 287 3.67 39.52 1.27
N GLU A 288 2.63 40.07 1.90
CA GLU A 288 2.42 40.02 3.35
C GLU A 288 1.63 38.78 3.81
N LYS A 289 1.01 38.04 2.89
CA LYS A 289 0.22 36.85 3.22
C LYS A 289 1.14 35.63 3.31
N ASN A 290 1.01 34.86 4.39
CA ASN A 290 1.67 33.57 4.51
C ASN A 290 1.05 32.56 3.53
N MET A 291 1.89 31.93 2.72
CA MET A 291 1.52 30.81 1.86
C MET A 291 1.90 29.50 2.56
N ASP A 292 1.00 28.51 2.51
CA ASP A 292 1.33 27.16 2.98
C ASP A 292 2.17 26.43 1.93
N ILE A 293 3.40 26.11 2.32
CA ILE A 293 4.40 25.47 1.49
C ILE A 293 4.71 24.08 2.06
N ILE A 294 4.75 23.09 1.19
CA ILE A 294 5.18 21.72 1.50
C ILE A 294 6.63 21.57 1.02
N ILE A 295 7.55 21.29 1.93
CA ILE A 295 8.97 21.04 1.64
C ILE A 295 9.25 19.57 1.91
N SER A 296 9.82 18.84 0.94
CA SER A 296 10.33 17.49 1.15
C SER A 296 11.86 17.47 1.09
N LEU A 297 12.49 16.79 2.04
CA LEU A 297 13.95 16.66 2.10
C LEU A 297 14.44 15.48 1.25
N ARG A 298 15.55 15.69 0.54
CA ARG A 298 16.37 14.67 -0.10
C ARG A 298 17.14 13.88 0.95
N GLY A 299 17.02 12.55 0.94
CA GLY A 299 17.53 11.75 2.06
C GLY A 299 16.73 12.03 3.35
N GLY A 300 15.55 12.63 3.20
CA GLY A 300 14.58 12.75 4.27
C GLY A 300 13.69 11.54 4.36
N GLU A 301 13.78 10.57 3.41
CA GLU A 301 13.12 9.26 3.42
C GLU A 301 13.40 8.50 4.73
N LEU A 302 12.44 7.72 5.25
CA LEU A 302 12.81 6.79 6.30
C LEU A 302 13.66 5.71 5.62
N PHE A 303 14.81 5.40 6.19
CA PHE A 303 15.85 4.59 5.52
C PHE A 303 15.40 3.14 5.26
N SER A 304 14.20 2.76 5.70
CA SER A 304 13.43 1.71 5.07
C SER A 304 12.07 2.31 4.73
N SER A 305 11.56 2.02 3.53
CA SER A 305 10.18 2.29 3.12
C SER A 305 9.13 1.73 4.08
N ARG A 306 9.56 0.96 5.11
CA ARG A 306 8.72 0.16 5.98
C ARG A 306 9.03 0.28 7.46
N THR A 307 8.61 1.40 8.05
CA THR A 307 8.67 1.60 9.51
C THR A 307 8.08 0.49 10.34
N GLY A 308 7.18 -0.34 9.79
CA GLY A 308 6.65 -1.49 10.51
C GLY A 308 7.67 -2.50 10.99
N TYR A 309 8.81 -2.57 10.30
CA TYR A 309 9.92 -3.47 10.65
C TYR A 309 11.10 -2.73 11.28
N MET A 310 10.93 -1.44 11.59
CA MET A 310 11.92 -0.65 12.32
C MET A 310 11.56 -0.59 13.80
N SER A 311 12.57 -0.66 14.66
CA SER A 311 12.37 -0.35 16.07
C SER A 311 11.97 1.13 16.25
N THR A 312 11.28 1.42 17.36
CA THR A 312 10.95 2.79 17.76
C THR A 312 12.19 3.68 17.86
N SER A 313 13.33 3.12 18.28
CA SER A 313 14.60 3.87 18.38
C SER A 313 15.14 4.23 17.00
N ALA A 314 15.08 3.30 16.03
CA ALA A 314 15.49 3.55 14.65
C ALA A 314 14.62 4.60 13.96
N VAL A 315 13.30 4.61 14.21
CA VAL A 315 12.39 5.66 13.73
C VAL A 315 12.76 7.00 14.35
N THR A 316 12.86 7.07 15.68
CA THR A 316 13.23 8.29 16.41
C THR A 316 14.55 8.90 15.92
N SER A 317 15.57 8.07 15.68
CA SER A 317 16.86 8.53 15.15
C SER A 317 16.74 9.25 13.80
N GLN A 318 15.84 8.79 12.93
CA GLN A 318 15.60 9.40 11.62
C GLN A 318 14.77 10.67 11.75
N GLU A 319 13.71 10.67 12.56
CA GLU A 319 12.93 11.87 12.87
C GLU A 319 13.85 13.01 13.34
N ASN A 320 14.79 12.71 14.25
CA ASN A 320 15.76 13.67 14.73
C ASN A 320 16.73 14.15 13.63
N ALA A 321 17.13 13.26 12.71
CA ALA A 321 17.98 13.62 11.57
C ALA A 321 17.27 14.61 10.64
N HIS A 322 16.00 14.37 10.36
CA HIS A 322 15.18 15.24 9.53
C HIS A 322 15.04 16.62 10.18
N ALA A 323 14.68 16.66 11.47
CA ALA A 323 14.51 17.89 12.23
C ALA A 323 15.80 18.74 12.24
N ARG A 324 16.97 18.13 12.44
CA ARG A 324 18.25 18.84 12.37
C ARG A 324 18.53 19.37 10.96
N ALA A 325 18.23 18.58 9.94
CA ALA A 325 18.46 18.96 8.54
C ALA A 325 17.61 20.17 8.14
N ILE A 326 16.29 20.16 8.40
CA ILE A 326 15.42 21.30 8.04
C ILE A 326 15.81 22.57 8.82
N ASN A 327 16.16 22.44 10.11
CA ASN A 327 16.58 23.58 10.92
C ASN A 327 17.87 24.20 10.38
N SER A 328 18.81 23.37 9.93
CA SER A 328 20.02 23.82 9.26
C SER A 328 19.71 24.53 7.93
N VAL A 329 18.80 23.99 7.11
CA VAL A 329 18.37 24.62 5.85
C VAL A 329 17.80 26.02 6.10
N PHE A 330 16.90 26.16 7.07
CA PHE A 330 16.29 27.45 7.42
C PHE A 330 17.31 28.44 7.96
N THR A 331 18.17 27.99 8.87
CA THR A 331 19.21 28.84 9.47
C THR A 331 20.19 29.35 8.40
N ASN A 332 20.60 28.48 7.47
CA ASN A 332 21.48 28.87 6.35
C ASN A 332 20.80 29.89 5.40
N ALA A 333 19.49 29.84 5.27
CA ALA A 333 18.71 30.84 4.53
C ALA A 333 18.47 32.13 5.32
N GLY A 334 18.97 32.26 6.56
CA GLY A 334 18.70 33.43 7.40
C GLY A 334 17.23 33.52 7.81
N LEU A 335 16.59 32.37 8.00
CA LEU A 335 15.26 32.19 8.56
C LEU A 335 15.39 31.60 9.97
N PRO A 336 14.45 31.90 10.88
CA PRO A 336 14.42 31.24 12.18
C PRO A 336 14.25 29.71 11.99
N PRO A 337 14.82 28.89 12.90
CA PRO A 337 14.49 27.46 12.95
C PRO A 337 12.96 27.28 12.96
N SER A 338 12.45 26.33 12.18
CA SER A 338 11.02 26.25 11.91
C SER A 338 10.24 25.80 13.15
N PHE A 339 9.68 26.74 13.91
CA PHE A 339 8.92 26.44 15.12
C PHE A 339 7.46 25.98 14.88
N ASN A 340 6.99 25.92 13.63
CA ASN A 340 5.63 25.50 13.29
C ASN A 340 5.58 24.50 12.12
N SER A 341 6.65 23.75 11.87
CA SER A 341 6.61 22.77 10.79
C SER A 341 5.79 21.54 11.20
N ARG A 342 4.60 21.38 10.62
CA ARG A 342 3.86 20.10 10.71
C ARG A 342 4.64 19.02 9.94
N TYR A 343 4.65 17.79 10.46
CA TYR A 343 5.17 16.56 9.80
C TYR A 343 6.70 16.33 9.83
N ASP A 344 7.43 17.00 10.72
CA ASP A 344 8.90 16.92 10.88
C ASP A 344 9.49 15.51 10.93
N LYS A 345 8.74 14.58 11.50
CA LYS A 345 9.06 13.16 11.62
C LYS A 345 9.14 12.42 10.27
N THR A 346 8.41 12.89 9.26
CA THR A 346 8.24 12.24 7.95
C THR A 346 9.15 12.81 6.87
N GLY A 347 10.12 13.67 7.19
CA GLY A 347 11.01 14.29 6.19
C GLY A 347 10.29 15.21 5.19
N ALA A 348 8.99 15.44 5.37
CA ALA A 348 8.17 16.43 4.70
C ALA A 348 7.70 17.46 5.74
N TYR A 349 7.58 18.72 5.33
CA TYR A 349 7.34 19.83 6.25
C TYR A 349 6.31 20.77 5.65
N SER A 350 5.24 21.05 6.39
CA SER A 350 4.35 22.15 6.07
C SER A 350 4.81 23.41 6.80
N VAL A 351 5.07 24.48 6.06
CA VAL A 351 5.49 25.76 6.63
C VAL A 351 4.70 26.91 5.99
N ALA A 352 4.27 27.84 6.82
CA ALA A 352 3.61 29.06 6.37
C ALA A 352 4.68 30.14 6.16
N LEU A 353 4.91 30.58 4.91
CA LEU A 353 6.00 31.50 4.55
C LEU A 353 5.49 32.74 3.81
N LYS A 354 6.06 33.90 4.11
CA LYS A 354 5.88 35.13 3.31
C LYS A 354 6.74 35.12 2.06
N TYR A 355 6.44 36.01 1.11
CA TYR A 355 7.24 36.18 -0.10
C TYR A 355 8.71 36.50 0.17
N SER A 356 8.99 37.33 1.17
CA SER A 356 10.37 37.71 1.55
C SER A 356 11.19 36.52 2.05
N GLU A 357 10.56 35.57 2.73
CA GLU A 357 11.19 34.36 3.28
C GLU A 357 11.36 33.31 2.19
N LEU A 358 10.34 33.12 1.35
CA LEU A 358 10.40 32.21 0.20
C LEU A 358 11.54 32.59 -0.74
N LYS A 359 11.74 33.89 -1.02
CA LYS A 359 12.88 34.38 -1.80
C LYS A 359 14.24 33.95 -1.24
N LYS A 360 14.41 33.92 0.09
CA LYS A 360 15.67 33.50 0.71
C LYS A 360 15.94 32.01 0.46
N LEU A 361 14.91 31.15 0.57
CA LEU A 361 15.03 29.72 0.23
C LEU A 361 15.35 29.52 -1.25
N TYR A 362 14.69 30.24 -2.16
CA TYR A 362 14.94 30.18 -3.61
C TYR A 362 16.30 30.74 -4.04
N ALA A 363 16.90 31.61 -3.23
CA ALA A 363 18.24 32.13 -3.46
C ALA A 363 19.33 31.15 -3.00
N GLN A 364 19.13 30.48 -1.87
CA GLN A 364 20.08 29.48 -1.35
C GLN A 364 20.04 28.16 -2.14
N LYS A 365 18.83 27.68 -2.48
CA LYS A 365 18.59 26.37 -3.10
C LYS A 365 19.42 25.24 -2.48
N ASP A 366 19.30 25.07 -1.15
CA ASP A 366 20.01 24.03 -0.43
C ASP A 366 19.73 22.64 -1.07
N ASN A 367 20.79 21.88 -1.37
CA ASN A 367 20.72 20.61 -2.10
C ASN A 367 19.94 19.52 -1.35
N ARG A 368 19.67 19.71 -0.06
CA ARG A 368 18.82 18.84 0.76
C ARG A 368 17.34 19.04 0.50
N ILE A 369 16.88 20.09 -0.19
CA ILE A 369 15.48 20.22 -0.59
C ILE A 369 15.26 19.41 -1.89
N LEU A 370 14.39 18.41 -1.84
CA LEU A 370 13.97 17.62 -3.00
C LEU A 370 12.74 18.23 -3.68
N SER A 371 11.76 18.71 -2.90
CA SER A 371 10.64 19.47 -3.45
C SER A 371 10.22 20.61 -2.55
N LEU A 372 9.79 21.71 -3.16
CA LEU A 372 9.09 22.82 -2.54
C LEU A 372 7.83 23.11 -3.36
N GLU A 373 6.68 22.89 -2.74
CA GLU A 373 5.38 22.92 -3.39
C GLU A 373 4.41 23.84 -2.66
N LEU A 374 3.48 24.41 -3.42
CA LEU A 374 2.37 25.17 -2.86
C LEU A 374 1.23 24.22 -2.46
N ASN A 375 0.69 24.37 -1.25
CA ASN A 375 -0.52 23.66 -0.84
C ASN A 375 -1.73 24.19 -1.61
N LYS A 376 -2.22 23.42 -2.58
CA LYS A 376 -3.36 23.79 -3.43
C LYS A 376 -4.42 22.67 -3.46
N PRO A 377 -5.66 22.94 -3.90
CA PRO A 377 -6.65 21.90 -4.12
C PRO A 377 -6.10 20.88 -5.13
N VAL A 378 -6.08 19.61 -4.76
CA VAL A 378 -5.52 18.52 -5.58
C VAL A 378 -6.53 17.42 -5.84
N ALA A 379 -7.63 17.34 -5.09
CA ALA A 379 -8.66 16.34 -5.27
C ALA A 379 -10.09 16.88 -5.04
N LYS A 380 -11.04 16.16 -5.61
CA LYS A 380 -12.50 16.28 -5.44
C LYS A 380 -13.06 14.90 -5.05
N VAL A 381 -14.27 14.86 -4.52
CA VAL A 381 -14.96 13.61 -4.15
C VAL A 381 -15.30 12.72 -5.36
N MET A 382 -15.12 11.40 -5.23
CA MET A 382 -15.30 10.38 -6.29
C MET A 382 -16.23 9.24 -5.87
N LEU A 383 -17.02 8.72 -6.82
CA LEU A 383 -18.01 7.62 -6.71
C LEU A 383 -19.40 8.12 -6.30
N ASN A 384 -20.28 8.29 -7.28
CA ASN A 384 -21.64 8.80 -7.04
C ASN A 384 -22.70 7.71 -6.77
N ARG A 385 -22.43 6.44 -7.13
CA ARG A 385 -23.34 5.30 -6.99
C ARG A 385 -22.54 4.00 -6.86
N SER A 386 -23.00 3.07 -6.03
CA SER A 386 -22.54 1.68 -5.98
C SER A 386 -23.76 0.77 -5.86
N THR A 387 -23.76 -0.37 -6.54
CA THR A 387 -24.86 -1.35 -6.50
C THR A 387 -24.35 -2.77 -6.35
N GLU A 388 -25.24 -3.63 -5.85
CA GLU A 388 -25.08 -5.04 -5.50
C GLU A 388 -24.57 -5.91 -6.66
N LEU A 389 -23.25 -6.11 -6.75
CA LEU A 389 -22.65 -7.02 -7.75
C LEU A 389 -21.71 -8.08 -7.14
N ILE A 390 -21.30 -7.93 -5.87
CA ILE A 390 -20.19 -8.69 -5.30
C ILE A 390 -20.61 -9.87 -4.40
N ASN A 391 -21.84 -10.40 -4.56
CA ASN A 391 -22.38 -11.56 -3.82
C ASN A 391 -22.13 -11.56 -2.29
N MET A 392 -22.30 -10.40 -1.64
CA MET A 392 -22.11 -10.28 -0.19
C MET A 392 -22.99 -11.19 0.68
N PRO A 393 -24.23 -11.57 0.31
CA PRO A 393 -25.04 -12.47 1.13
C PRO A 393 -24.34 -13.79 1.46
N ALA A 394 -23.60 -14.39 0.52
CA ALA A 394 -22.84 -15.61 0.77
C ALA A 394 -21.78 -15.41 1.87
N ALA A 395 -21.03 -14.30 1.81
CA ALA A 395 -20.03 -13.95 2.81
C ALA A 395 -20.67 -13.68 4.19
N TRP A 396 -21.78 -12.95 4.23
CA TRP A 396 -22.51 -12.67 5.47
C TRP A 396 -23.11 -13.93 6.10
N ASN A 397 -23.69 -14.82 5.31
CA ASN A 397 -24.24 -16.11 5.77
C ASN A 397 -23.15 -17.03 6.34
N ALA A 398 -21.93 -16.91 5.83
CA ALA A 398 -20.74 -17.56 6.39
C ALA A 398 -20.15 -16.82 7.60
N GLY A 399 -20.75 -15.70 8.03
CA GLY A 399 -20.35 -14.93 9.23
C GLY A 399 -19.39 -13.76 8.95
N TYR A 400 -18.89 -13.60 7.72
CA TYR A 400 -17.94 -12.54 7.33
C TYR A 400 -18.64 -11.20 7.18
N THR A 401 -18.78 -10.51 8.31
CA THR A 401 -19.44 -9.20 8.41
C THR A 401 -18.48 -8.10 8.87
N ALA A 402 -17.18 -8.43 8.94
CA ALA A 402 -16.10 -7.55 9.39
C ALA A 402 -16.25 -7.05 10.84
N ALA A 403 -16.79 -7.87 11.75
CA ALA A 403 -16.79 -7.56 13.17
C ALA A 403 -15.34 -7.43 13.67
N GLY A 404 -15.06 -6.38 14.46
CA GLY A 404 -13.71 -6.07 14.95
C GLY A 404 -12.83 -5.31 13.94
N GLN A 405 -13.29 -5.10 12.70
CA GLN A 405 -12.63 -4.25 11.71
C GLN A 405 -13.05 -2.79 11.87
N ASN A 406 -12.14 -1.87 11.54
CA ASN A 406 -12.32 -0.43 11.55
C ASN A 406 -12.02 0.10 10.14
N ILE A 407 -12.96 0.83 9.56
CA ILE A 407 -12.79 1.45 8.24
C ILE A 407 -12.63 2.96 8.46
N ILE A 408 -11.47 3.49 8.10
CA ILE A 408 -11.18 4.91 8.11
C ILE A 408 -11.69 5.49 6.80
N VAL A 409 -12.73 6.32 6.87
CA VAL A 409 -13.27 7.01 5.71
C VAL A 409 -12.71 8.42 5.71
N MET A 410 -11.72 8.65 4.83
CA MET A 410 -11.09 9.95 4.63
C MET A 410 -11.79 10.67 3.49
N ASP A 411 -12.76 11.52 3.84
CA ASP A 411 -13.72 12.09 2.89
C ASP A 411 -14.31 13.41 3.44
N THR A 412 -15.55 13.77 3.13
CA THR A 412 -16.23 14.99 3.60
C THR A 412 -16.87 14.87 4.99
N GLY A 413 -16.52 13.82 5.73
CA GLY A 413 -17.13 13.48 7.01
C GLY A 413 -18.36 12.56 6.92
N ILE A 414 -18.72 11.97 8.04
CA ILE A 414 -19.82 11.02 8.21
C ILE A 414 -20.85 11.63 9.14
N ARG A 415 -22.10 11.76 8.68
CA ARG A 415 -23.25 12.10 9.52
C ARG A 415 -23.56 10.93 10.44
N LYS A 416 -22.83 10.82 11.55
CA LYS A 416 -22.88 9.68 12.47
C LYS A 416 -24.25 9.46 13.13
N SER A 417 -25.10 10.49 13.14
CA SER A 417 -26.49 10.42 13.60
C SER A 417 -27.41 9.63 12.66
N HIS A 418 -27.01 9.41 11.40
CA HIS A 418 -27.82 8.69 10.42
C HIS A 418 -28.08 7.24 10.83
N HIS A 419 -29.31 6.73 10.63
CA HIS A 419 -29.75 5.39 11.08
C HIS A 419 -28.94 4.21 10.50
N PHE A 420 -28.20 4.40 9.41
CA PHE A 420 -27.24 3.39 8.90
C PHE A 420 -26.03 3.20 9.80
N PHE A 421 -25.68 4.23 10.56
CA PHE A 421 -24.51 4.27 11.42
C PHE A 421 -24.89 4.27 12.90
N SER A 422 -26.14 4.57 13.24
CA SER A 422 -26.64 4.59 14.61
C SER A 422 -27.69 3.50 14.87
N LYS A 423 -27.56 2.79 15.99
CA LYS A 423 -28.56 1.84 16.50
C LYS A 423 -28.76 2.09 17.99
N ASN A 424 -30.01 2.25 18.42
CA ASN A 424 -30.36 2.51 19.82
C ASN A 424 -29.57 3.71 20.42
N GLY A 425 -29.38 4.77 19.64
CA GLY A 425 -28.62 5.96 20.05
C GLY A 425 -27.09 5.80 20.05
N GLN A 426 -26.56 4.61 19.77
CA GLN A 426 -25.12 4.37 19.67
C GLN A 426 -24.66 4.41 18.20
N SER A 427 -23.69 5.25 17.91
CA SER A 427 -23.02 5.30 16.61
C SER A 427 -21.94 4.22 16.51
N LYS A 428 -21.74 3.66 15.31
CA LYS A 428 -20.55 2.86 14.97
C LYS A 428 -19.36 3.71 14.51
N VAL A 429 -19.53 5.02 14.38
CA VAL A 429 -18.42 5.96 14.23
C VAL A 429 -17.76 6.07 15.60
N ILE A 430 -16.59 5.46 15.76
CA ILE A 430 -15.89 5.33 17.04
C ILE A 430 -14.82 6.40 17.27
N TYR A 431 -14.42 7.10 16.20
CA TYR A 431 -13.40 8.14 16.26
C TYR A 431 -13.63 9.16 15.14
N GLU A 432 -13.26 10.40 15.42
CA GLU A 432 -13.48 11.55 14.55
C GLU A 432 -12.21 12.40 14.47
N ALA A 433 -11.88 12.84 13.27
CA ALA A 433 -10.82 13.81 13.03
C ALA A 433 -11.23 14.74 11.87
N CYS A 434 -10.69 15.96 11.87
CA CYS A 434 -10.92 16.92 10.80
C CYS A 434 -9.65 17.69 10.49
N PHE A 435 -9.30 17.74 9.21
CA PHE A 435 -8.18 18.49 8.67
C PHE A 435 -8.70 19.39 7.56
N GLY A 436 -8.37 20.68 7.62
CA GLY A 436 -8.93 21.64 6.67
C GLY A 436 -8.03 22.84 6.45
N THR A 437 -8.05 23.34 5.23
CA THR A 437 -7.21 24.45 4.79
C THR A 437 -7.89 25.80 5.01
N THR A 438 -7.15 26.75 5.58
CA THR A 438 -7.58 28.16 5.77
C THR A 438 -6.80 29.16 4.90
N SER A 439 -5.69 28.72 4.30
CA SER A 439 -4.71 29.60 3.64
C SER A 439 -5.02 29.89 2.16
N TRP A 440 -5.88 29.10 1.51
CA TRP A 440 -6.21 29.27 0.09
C TRP A 440 -7.40 30.19 -0.15
N THR A 441 -7.27 31.11 -1.11
CA THR A 441 -8.28 32.13 -1.39
C THR A 441 -9.64 31.52 -1.76
N GLY A 442 -10.67 31.89 -1.00
CA GLY A 442 -12.05 31.48 -1.22
C GLY A 442 -12.43 30.15 -0.58
N TYR A 443 -11.50 29.43 0.05
CA TYR A 443 -11.81 28.24 0.83
C TYR A 443 -11.75 28.53 2.34
N THR A 444 -12.61 27.86 3.09
CA THR A 444 -12.65 27.88 4.55
C THR A 444 -12.72 26.45 5.07
N THR A 445 -12.00 26.18 6.17
CA THR A 445 -12.11 24.91 6.88
C THR A 445 -13.55 24.65 7.34
N GLY A 446 -14.01 23.41 7.20
CA GLY A 446 -15.26 22.93 7.80
C GLY A 446 -15.11 22.39 9.22
N CYS A 447 -13.87 22.37 9.74
CA CYS A 447 -13.56 21.78 11.03
C CYS A 447 -14.07 22.64 12.20
N ILE A 448 -14.55 21.97 13.25
CA ILE A 448 -14.98 22.63 14.49
C ILE A 448 -13.79 22.87 15.41
N ASN A 449 -13.80 23.98 16.16
CA ASN A 449 -12.67 24.39 17.01
C ASN A 449 -11.30 24.28 16.29
N PRO A 450 -11.16 24.86 15.08
CA PRO A 450 -9.94 24.71 14.31
C PRO A 450 -8.78 25.40 15.03
N ASP A 451 -7.61 24.77 15.01
CA ASP A 451 -6.36 25.41 15.38
C ASP A 451 -5.95 26.47 14.35
N SER A 452 -4.76 27.06 14.49
CA SER A 452 -4.23 28.04 13.54
C SER A 452 -4.04 27.49 12.13
N ASN A 453 -4.01 26.17 11.96
CA ASN A 453 -3.85 25.52 10.68
C ASN A 453 -5.19 25.21 10.00
N GLY A 454 -6.29 25.22 10.75
CA GLY A 454 -7.61 24.84 10.27
C GLY A 454 -8.06 23.44 10.69
N ASP A 455 -7.29 22.75 11.54
CA ASP A 455 -7.51 21.36 11.93
C ASP A 455 -8.21 21.28 13.31
N SER A 456 -9.11 20.33 13.51
CA SER A 456 -9.69 20.06 14.84
C SER A 456 -8.72 19.26 15.71
N PRO A 457 -8.77 19.39 17.05
CA PRO A 457 -8.16 18.42 17.94
C PRO A 457 -8.59 16.98 17.61
N LEU A 458 -7.63 16.05 17.54
CA LEU A 458 -7.90 14.65 17.24
C LEU A 458 -8.88 14.04 18.26
N GLY A 459 -9.90 13.33 17.77
CA GLY A 459 -10.92 12.71 18.62
C GLY A 459 -12.00 13.67 19.12
N LEU A 460 -11.98 14.94 18.70
CA LEU A 460 -13.03 15.90 19.06
C LEU A 460 -14.37 15.44 18.50
N VAL A 461 -15.33 15.17 19.39
CA VAL A 461 -16.67 14.71 19.02
C VAL A 461 -17.34 15.73 18.10
N GLY A 462 -17.81 15.28 16.94
CA GLY A 462 -18.45 16.11 15.92
C GLY A 462 -17.49 16.66 14.87
N SER A 463 -16.17 16.54 15.06
CA SER A 463 -15.18 17.04 14.08
C SER A 463 -15.25 16.29 12.75
N GLY A 464 -15.53 14.99 12.79
CA GLY A 464 -15.65 14.15 11.61
C GLY A 464 -17.04 14.22 10.95
N GLU A 465 -17.91 15.16 11.32
CA GLU A 465 -19.21 15.31 10.65
C GLU A 465 -19.11 16.22 9.41
N PRO A 466 -20.05 16.09 8.46
CA PRO A 466 -20.15 17.02 7.33
C PRO A 466 -20.33 18.45 7.80
N SER A 467 -19.66 19.38 7.11
CA SER A 467 -19.80 20.81 7.40
C SER A 467 -21.23 21.29 7.18
N VAL A 468 -21.78 22.01 8.15
CA VAL A 468 -23.11 22.63 8.07
C VAL A 468 -23.18 23.79 7.07
N ASN A 469 -22.03 24.36 6.71
CA ASN A 469 -21.93 25.50 5.79
C ASN A 469 -21.64 25.08 4.34
N CYS A 470 -21.81 23.80 4.03
CA CYS A 470 -21.51 23.24 2.73
C CYS A 470 -22.73 23.17 1.82
N SER A 471 -22.57 23.69 0.60
CA SER A 471 -23.65 23.71 -0.40
C SER A 471 -23.68 22.49 -1.32
N LYS A 472 -22.52 21.87 -1.62
CA LYS A 472 -22.39 20.75 -2.58
C LYS A 472 -21.30 19.76 -2.17
N GLY A 473 -21.60 18.47 -2.23
CA GLY A 473 -20.63 17.37 -2.07
C GLY A 473 -20.35 16.91 -0.64
N CYS A 474 -20.95 17.52 0.39
CA CYS A 474 -20.62 17.18 1.79
C CYS A 474 -21.31 15.92 2.33
N ASP A 475 -22.35 15.46 1.67
CA ASP A 475 -22.98 14.17 1.94
C ASP A 475 -22.15 12.98 1.42
N HIS A 476 -21.12 13.24 0.61
CA HIS A 476 -20.34 12.21 -0.07
C HIS A 476 -19.70 11.20 0.90
N GLY A 477 -19.01 11.67 1.95
CA GLY A 477 -18.40 10.78 2.94
C GLY A 477 -19.42 9.89 3.67
N SER A 478 -20.63 10.40 3.91
CA SER A 478 -21.72 9.60 4.49
C SER A 478 -22.23 8.54 3.51
N HIS A 479 -22.31 8.85 2.21
CA HIS A 479 -22.67 7.89 1.17
C HIS A 479 -21.61 6.77 1.05
N VAL A 480 -20.33 7.14 0.98
CA VAL A 480 -19.18 6.20 0.93
C VAL A 480 -19.15 5.29 2.17
N ALA A 481 -19.31 5.85 3.36
CA ALA A 481 -19.39 5.07 4.60
C ALA A 481 -20.58 4.10 4.61
N GLY A 482 -21.69 4.46 3.95
CA GLY A 482 -22.87 3.63 3.79
C GLY A 482 -22.58 2.37 2.97
N ILE A 483 -21.90 2.54 1.83
CA ILE A 483 -21.44 1.43 0.98
C ILE A 483 -20.51 0.51 1.76
N ALA A 484 -19.54 1.09 2.47
CA ALA A 484 -18.54 0.33 3.21
C ALA A 484 -19.14 -0.45 4.37
N ALA A 485 -19.91 0.20 5.25
CA ALA A 485 -20.30 -0.37 6.55
C ALA A 485 -21.71 -0.01 7.03
N GLY A 486 -22.61 0.48 6.16
CA GLY A 486 -24.00 0.75 6.52
C GLY A 486 -24.70 -0.48 7.10
N ARG A 487 -25.45 -0.32 8.19
CA ARG A 487 -26.30 -1.38 8.74
C ARG A 487 -27.71 -1.20 8.21
N ALA A 488 -28.25 -2.22 7.53
CA ALA A 488 -29.68 -2.26 7.23
C ALA A 488 -30.48 -2.15 8.53
N GLY A 489 -31.34 -1.14 8.62
CA GLY A 489 -32.29 -0.99 9.72
C GLY A 489 -33.62 -1.67 9.39
N THR A 490 -34.31 -2.21 10.41
CA THR A 490 -35.70 -2.66 10.30
C THR A 490 -36.72 -1.51 10.32
N GLY A 491 -36.26 -0.25 10.36
CA GLY A 491 -37.07 0.95 10.55
C GLY A 491 -37.03 1.94 9.39
N SER A 492 -36.66 1.51 8.18
CA SER A 492 -36.78 2.38 7.00
C SER A 492 -38.25 2.59 6.67
N LEU A 493 -38.69 3.85 6.58
CA LEU A 493 -40.01 4.25 6.07
C LEU A 493 -40.18 3.98 4.55
N LEU A 494 -39.18 3.37 3.92
CA LEU A 494 -39.21 2.98 2.51
C LEU A 494 -39.83 1.57 2.37
N PRO A 495 -40.62 1.32 1.32
CA PRO A 495 -41.33 0.06 1.09
C PRO A 495 -40.42 -1.16 0.82
N TYR A 496 -39.09 -1.01 0.93
CA TYR A 496 -38.11 -2.07 0.69
C TYR A 496 -37.02 -2.03 1.78
N PRO A 497 -36.55 -3.18 2.29
CA PRO A 497 -35.41 -3.22 3.20
C PRO A 497 -34.20 -2.66 2.48
N LEU A 498 -33.59 -1.61 3.04
CA LEU A 498 -32.34 -1.07 2.51
C LEU A 498 -31.25 -2.15 2.64
N PRO A 499 -30.46 -2.41 1.59
CA PRO A 499 -29.36 -3.36 1.69
C PRO A 499 -28.32 -2.86 2.68
N SER A 500 -27.65 -3.80 3.35
CA SER A 500 -26.49 -3.49 4.19
C SER A 500 -25.29 -3.13 3.32
N GLY A 501 -24.39 -2.29 3.85
CA GLY A 501 -23.06 -2.11 3.28
C GLY A 501 -22.23 -3.41 3.36
N VAL A 502 -21.10 -3.44 2.67
CA VAL A 502 -20.24 -4.62 2.51
C VAL A 502 -19.81 -5.23 3.87
N ALA A 503 -19.43 -4.38 4.81
CA ALA A 503 -18.89 -4.73 6.12
C ALA A 503 -19.82 -4.23 7.25
N PRO A 504 -21.03 -4.79 7.41
CA PRO A 504 -22.07 -4.20 8.27
C PRO A 504 -21.74 -4.24 9.77
N LYS A 505 -20.79 -5.07 10.22
CA LYS A 505 -20.32 -5.09 11.62
C LYS A 505 -19.00 -4.34 11.85
N ALA A 506 -18.36 -3.79 10.83
CA ALA A 506 -17.19 -2.93 11.01
C ALA A 506 -17.55 -1.62 11.73
N ASN A 507 -16.60 -1.09 12.50
CA ASN A 507 -16.64 0.28 13.00
C ASN A 507 -16.17 1.24 11.92
N LEU A 508 -16.53 2.51 12.08
CA LEU A 508 -16.11 3.60 11.21
C LEU A 508 -15.24 4.59 11.99
N VAL A 509 -14.19 5.09 11.35
CA VAL A 509 -13.45 6.27 11.80
C VAL A 509 -13.69 7.35 10.76
N SER A 510 -14.27 8.46 11.18
CA SER A 510 -14.62 9.56 10.27
C SER A 510 -13.48 10.57 10.23
N VAL A 511 -12.84 10.72 9.07
CA VAL A 511 -11.76 11.71 8.87
C VAL A 511 -12.20 12.69 7.80
N ASN A 512 -12.61 13.88 8.22
CA ASN A 512 -13.00 14.94 7.30
C ASN A 512 -11.74 15.65 6.78
N VAL A 513 -11.51 15.63 5.47
CA VAL A 513 -10.36 16.31 4.80
C VAL A 513 -10.81 17.38 3.81
N SER A 514 -12.06 17.84 3.95
CA SER A 514 -12.70 18.75 2.99
C SER A 514 -12.73 20.19 3.47
N SER A 515 -12.38 21.09 2.56
CA SER A 515 -12.51 22.53 2.73
C SER A 515 -13.59 23.07 1.78
N HIS A 516 -14.26 24.14 2.19
CA HIS A 516 -15.51 24.59 1.56
C HIS A 516 -15.31 25.95 0.90
N LYS A 517 -15.95 26.14 -0.24
CA LYS A 517 -16.06 27.44 -0.91
C LYS A 517 -17.53 27.70 -1.27
N PRO A 518 -18.06 28.91 -1.08
CA PRO A 518 -19.42 29.23 -1.47
C PRO A 518 -19.73 28.81 -2.92
N GLU A 519 -20.90 28.18 -3.10
CA GLU A 519 -21.47 27.77 -4.40
C GLU A 519 -20.64 26.76 -5.24
N SER A 520 -19.54 26.27 -4.69
CA SER A 520 -18.62 25.33 -5.33
C SER A 520 -18.67 23.95 -4.67
N ASP A 521 -18.18 22.92 -5.37
CA ASP A 521 -17.90 21.64 -4.74
C ASP A 521 -16.81 21.79 -3.67
N VAL A 522 -16.80 20.88 -2.70
CA VAL A 522 -15.70 20.78 -1.73
C VAL A 522 -14.34 20.63 -2.41
N GLY A 523 -13.33 21.26 -1.84
CA GLY A 523 -11.94 21.12 -2.25
C GLY A 523 -11.17 20.29 -1.24
N ILE A 524 -10.33 19.38 -1.72
CA ILE A 524 -9.44 18.58 -0.89
C ILE A 524 -7.99 18.96 -1.21
N PHE A 525 -7.22 19.26 -0.16
CA PHE A 525 -5.86 19.76 -0.27
C PHE A 525 -4.84 18.67 0.07
N ARG A 526 -3.65 18.77 -0.52
CA ARG A 526 -2.58 17.77 -0.32
C ARG A 526 -2.15 17.75 1.14
N ILE A 527 -2.10 18.91 1.79
CA ILE A 527 -1.73 18.98 3.21
C ILE A 527 -2.74 18.30 4.13
N ASP A 528 -4.03 18.42 3.84
CA ASP A 528 -5.10 17.83 4.68
C ASP A 528 -5.06 16.29 4.58
N ILE A 529 -4.78 15.75 3.39
CA ILE A 529 -4.56 14.30 3.19
C ILE A 529 -3.28 13.83 3.90
N LEU A 530 -2.18 14.59 3.79
CA LEU A 530 -0.93 14.25 4.49
C LEU A 530 -1.15 14.25 6.01
N ALA A 531 -1.84 15.27 6.54
CA ALA A 531 -2.20 15.40 7.94
C ALA A 531 -2.97 14.18 8.45
N ALA A 532 -4.00 13.80 7.70
CA ALA A 532 -4.84 12.67 7.99
C ALA A 532 -4.06 11.36 7.99
N LEU A 533 -3.26 11.08 6.96
CA LEU A 533 -2.45 9.86 6.89
C LEU A 533 -1.37 9.81 7.98
N THR A 534 -0.75 10.93 8.34
CA THR A 534 0.21 11.01 9.45
C THR A 534 -0.46 10.79 10.80
N ALA A 535 -1.66 11.32 11.01
CA ALA A 535 -2.44 11.07 12.22
C ALA A 535 -2.83 9.59 12.34
N VAL A 536 -3.26 8.97 11.23
CA VAL A 536 -3.47 7.52 11.17
C VAL A 536 -2.19 6.78 11.56
N LYS A 537 -1.06 7.09 10.92
CA LYS A 537 0.22 6.40 11.20
C LYS A 537 0.63 6.51 12.66
N SER A 538 0.43 7.66 13.27
CA SER A 538 0.77 7.93 14.68
C SER A 538 -0.12 7.17 15.66
N ALA A 539 -1.36 6.87 15.26
CA ALA A 539 -2.30 6.09 16.06
C ALA A 539 -2.10 4.57 15.92
N MET A 540 -1.32 4.11 14.94
CA MET A 540 -1.09 2.69 14.68
C MET A 540 0.21 2.18 15.30
N THR A 541 0.19 0.97 15.84
CA THR A 541 1.38 0.32 16.42
C THR A 541 1.94 -0.73 15.46
N PRO A 542 3.23 -0.64 15.07
CA PRO A 542 3.94 -1.68 14.33
C PRO A 542 3.85 -3.07 14.99
N ASN A 543 3.98 -4.13 14.19
CA ASN A 543 4.11 -5.52 14.67
C ASN A 543 2.92 -6.08 15.47
N THR A 544 1.72 -5.55 15.25
CA THR A 544 0.49 -6.23 15.66
C THR A 544 -0.07 -6.97 14.43
N ASN A 545 -0.12 -8.30 14.48
CA ASN A 545 -0.75 -9.13 13.42
C ASN A 545 -2.26 -8.86 13.25
N ASN A 546 -2.81 -7.93 14.03
CA ASN A 546 -4.19 -7.48 14.02
C ASN A 546 -4.19 -5.95 14.01
N ASN A 547 -3.83 -5.33 12.88
CA ASN A 547 -4.14 -3.93 12.62
C ASN A 547 -5.46 -3.88 11.84
N PRO A 548 -6.62 -3.90 12.50
CA PRO A 548 -7.92 -4.05 11.85
C PRO A 548 -8.36 -2.75 11.18
N TYR A 549 -7.46 -2.00 10.56
CA TYR A 549 -7.72 -0.69 9.99
C TYR A 549 -7.50 -0.73 8.48
N THR A 550 -8.48 -0.23 7.73
CA THR A 550 -8.36 0.02 6.29
C THR A 550 -8.67 1.49 6.03
N VAL A 551 -7.83 2.16 5.25
CA VAL A 551 -8.09 3.53 4.82
C VAL A 551 -8.81 3.51 3.48
N ASN A 552 -9.96 4.17 3.40
CA ASN A 552 -10.66 4.45 2.16
C ASN A 552 -10.55 5.94 1.81
N MET A 553 -10.03 6.23 0.63
CA MET A 553 -9.95 7.56 0.04
C MET A 553 -10.74 7.58 -1.28
N SER A 554 -12.03 7.89 -1.19
CA SER A 554 -12.91 8.06 -2.36
C SER A 554 -12.77 9.48 -2.92
N ILE A 555 -11.54 9.86 -3.21
CA ILE A 555 -11.12 11.19 -3.63
C ILE A 555 -10.21 11.05 -4.85
N GLY A 556 -10.33 11.98 -5.79
CA GLY A 556 -9.63 11.92 -7.07
C GLY A 556 -9.28 13.29 -7.60
N GLY A 557 -8.06 13.40 -8.11
CA GLY A 557 -7.41 14.61 -8.58
C GLY A 557 -7.12 14.60 -10.07
N THR A 558 -6.04 15.27 -10.46
CA THR A 558 -5.64 15.36 -11.86
C THR A 558 -5.08 14.04 -12.39
N LEU A 559 -5.07 13.88 -13.71
CA LEU A 559 -4.42 12.76 -14.43
C LEU A 559 -2.93 13.03 -14.73
N ARG A 560 -2.31 14.05 -14.11
CA ARG A 560 -0.94 14.46 -14.46
C ARG A 560 0.09 13.48 -13.88
N GLN A 561 0.96 12.96 -14.74
CA GLN A 561 2.01 12.01 -14.35
C GLN A 561 2.94 12.55 -13.24
N GLN A 562 3.23 13.85 -13.24
CA GLN A 562 4.07 14.51 -12.24
C GLN A 562 3.50 14.46 -10.80
N ASP A 563 2.17 14.31 -10.67
CA ASP A 563 1.51 14.17 -9.36
C ASP A 563 1.65 12.74 -8.81
N CYS A 564 2.11 11.78 -9.62
CA CYS A 564 2.09 10.34 -9.31
C CYS A 564 3.47 9.72 -9.09
N PHE A 565 4.52 10.24 -9.73
CA PHE A 565 5.84 9.59 -9.77
C PHE A 565 6.92 10.36 -9.00
N ILE A 566 7.72 9.62 -8.24
CA ILE A 566 9.04 10.06 -7.75
C ILE A 566 10.07 9.57 -8.79
N GLY A 567 10.89 10.47 -9.34
CA GLY A 567 12.09 10.09 -10.10
C GLY A 567 12.16 10.39 -11.60
N THR A 568 11.28 11.21 -12.18
CA THR A 568 11.44 11.74 -13.56
C THR A 568 11.94 13.20 -13.59
N GLY A 569 12.55 13.69 -12.51
CA GLY A 569 13.02 15.08 -12.40
C GLY A 569 11.95 16.12 -12.08
N THR A 570 10.66 15.75 -12.04
CA THR A 570 9.53 16.70 -11.84
C THR A 570 8.47 16.24 -10.84
N GLY A 571 8.74 15.20 -10.04
CA GLY A 571 7.76 14.58 -9.15
C GLY A 571 7.40 15.43 -7.93
N THR A 572 6.10 15.65 -7.69
CA THR A 572 5.56 16.52 -6.60
C THR A 572 4.83 15.73 -5.49
N ASN A 573 5.10 14.43 -5.35
CA ASN A 573 4.30 13.56 -4.47
C ASN A 573 5.11 12.70 -3.51
N THR A 574 6.32 13.16 -3.21
CA THR A 574 7.27 12.50 -2.31
C THR A 574 6.65 12.26 -0.93
N SER A 575 6.01 13.27 -0.33
CA SER A 575 5.44 13.17 1.03
C SER A 575 4.31 12.15 1.15
N ILE A 576 3.37 12.14 0.19
CA ILE A 576 2.20 11.25 0.23
C ILE A 576 2.58 9.82 -0.12
N SER A 577 3.44 9.63 -1.13
CA SER A 577 3.94 8.28 -1.47
C SER A 577 4.66 7.65 -0.29
N ARG A 578 5.45 8.44 0.44
CA ARG A 578 6.18 8.01 1.62
C ARG A 578 5.25 7.59 2.77
N ILE A 579 4.28 8.42 3.17
CA ILE A 579 3.36 8.05 4.27
C ILE A 579 2.48 6.85 3.91
N ILE A 580 2.11 6.69 2.62
CA ILE A 580 1.40 5.51 2.12
C ILE A 580 2.25 4.26 2.34
N LYS A 581 3.52 4.28 1.93
CA LYS A 581 4.47 3.18 2.15
C LYS A 581 4.66 2.85 3.63
N GLU A 582 4.74 3.88 4.47
CA GLU A 582 4.85 3.68 5.92
C GLU A 582 3.61 2.99 6.50
N LEU A 583 2.41 3.32 6.04
CA LEU A 583 1.15 2.72 6.48
C LEU A 583 0.96 1.30 5.97
N THR A 584 1.19 1.06 4.68
CA THR A 584 1.10 -0.29 4.08
C THR A 584 2.09 -1.24 4.74
N SER A 585 3.27 -0.73 5.13
CA SER A 585 4.29 -1.53 5.83
C SER A 585 3.89 -2.06 7.20
N ILE A 586 2.96 -1.39 7.88
CA ILE A 586 2.41 -1.80 9.19
C ILE A 586 1.06 -2.49 9.04
N GLY A 587 0.73 -2.96 7.84
CA GLY A 587 -0.50 -3.69 7.56
C GLY A 587 -1.76 -2.83 7.43
N VAL A 588 -1.64 -1.53 7.15
CA VAL A 588 -2.80 -0.66 6.86
C VAL A 588 -2.97 -0.54 5.35
N PRO A 589 -3.90 -1.29 4.71
CA PRO A 589 -4.22 -1.11 3.30
C PRO A 589 -4.88 0.25 3.04
N ILE A 590 -4.57 0.83 1.89
CA ILE A 590 -5.09 2.12 1.44
C ILE A 590 -5.81 1.91 0.11
N VAL A 591 -7.14 2.07 0.14
CA VAL A 591 -8.04 1.89 -0.99
C VAL A 591 -8.40 3.24 -1.58
N VAL A 592 -8.21 3.42 -2.88
CA VAL A 592 -8.35 4.70 -3.57
C VAL A 592 -9.11 4.55 -4.87
N SER A 593 -9.98 5.52 -5.19
CA SER A 593 -10.71 5.56 -6.46
C SER A 593 -9.78 5.87 -7.65
N ALA A 594 -9.87 5.09 -8.73
CA ALA A 594 -9.06 5.26 -9.94
C ALA A 594 -9.31 6.57 -10.70
N GLY A 595 -10.44 7.22 -10.45
CA GLY A 595 -10.87 8.48 -11.06
C GLY A 595 -12.10 8.32 -11.96
N ASN A 596 -12.82 9.42 -12.17
CA ASN A 596 -14.07 9.46 -12.96
C ASN A 596 -13.95 10.28 -14.25
N ASP A 597 -12.74 10.67 -14.63
CA ASP A 597 -12.48 11.50 -15.82
C ASP A 597 -12.46 10.66 -17.12
N GLY A 598 -13.39 9.70 -17.23
CA GLY A 598 -13.43 8.65 -18.24
C GLY A 598 -13.36 9.13 -19.70
N VAL A 599 -13.31 8.18 -20.64
CA VAL A 599 -13.31 8.42 -22.10
C VAL A 599 -14.64 8.99 -22.60
N SER A 600 -14.96 10.23 -22.27
CA SER A 600 -15.97 10.98 -23.03
C SER A 600 -15.25 11.88 -24.04
N LEU A 601 -15.49 11.61 -25.33
CA LEU A 601 -15.21 12.49 -26.47
C LEU A 601 -13.84 13.21 -26.46
N GLY A 602 -12.75 12.44 -26.33
CA GLY A 602 -11.38 12.94 -26.57
C GLY A 602 -10.73 13.71 -25.41
N ILE A 603 -11.35 13.75 -24.23
CA ILE A 603 -10.81 14.47 -23.05
C ILE A 603 -10.29 13.50 -21.95
N GLY A 604 -10.72 12.23 -21.98
CA GLY A 604 -10.26 11.19 -21.05
C GLY A 604 -9.10 10.35 -21.58
N SER A 605 -8.24 9.86 -20.69
CA SER A 605 -7.15 8.93 -21.01
C SER A 605 -7.54 7.49 -20.66
N ARG A 606 -7.53 6.57 -21.64
CA ARG A 606 -7.65 5.11 -21.37
C ARG A 606 -6.47 4.55 -20.57
N ASN A 607 -5.37 5.30 -20.52
CA ASN A 607 -4.11 4.90 -19.92
C ASN A 607 -3.75 5.78 -18.71
N GLY A 608 -4.70 6.57 -18.21
CA GLY A 608 -4.50 7.52 -17.12
C GLY A 608 -5.22 7.08 -15.85
N MET A 609 -4.65 7.42 -14.70
CA MET A 609 -5.21 7.15 -13.38
C MET A 609 -5.11 8.43 -12.55
N SER A 610 -6.18 8.81 -11.85
CA SER A 610 -6.18 10.03 -11.05
C SER A 610 -5.30 9.90 -9.82
N TRP A 611 -4.67 10.99 -9.41
CA TRP A 611 -4.07 11.08 -8.08
C TRP A 611 -5.16 11.02 -6.99
N PRO A 612 -4.99 10.30 -5.85
CA PRO A 612 -3.81 9.55 -5.43
C PRO A 612 -3.80 8.06 -5.83
N ALA A 613 -4.76 7.56 -6.62
CA ALA A 613 -4.76 6.14 -7.02
C ALA A 613 -3.53 5.74 -7.83
N CYS A 614 -2.95 6.68 -8.59
CA CYS A 614 -1.72 6.44 -9.33
C CYS A 614 -0.48 6.21 -8.45
N VAL A 615 -0.54 6.51 -7.14
CA VAL A 615 0.55 6.29 -6.20
C VAL A 615 0.76 4.79 -5.99
N GLN A 616 2.01 4.36 -5.90
CA GLN A 616 2.36 2.97 -5.64
C GLN A 616 1.82 2.50 -4.27
N GLU A 617 1.62 1.18 -4.13
CA GLU A 617 1.13 0.53 -2.89
C GLU A 617 -0.31 0.88 -2.45
N THR A 618 -1.03 1.69 -3.23
CA THR A 618 -2.49 1.83 -3.10
C THR A 618 -3.24 0.70 -3.81
N ILE A 619 -4.38 0.31 -3.25
CA ILE A 619 -5.38 -0.55 -3.89
C ILE A 619 -6.28 0.34 -4.74
N LYS A 620 -6.24 0.12 -6.06
CA LYS A 620 -6.88 1.00 -7.05
C LYS A 620 -8.24 0.43 -7.42
N VAL A 621 -9.30 1.19 -7.19
CA VAL A 621 -10.68 0.73 -7.44
C VAL A 621 -11.29 1.49 -8.62
N SER A 622 -11.61 0.76 -9.68
CA SER A 622 -12.37 1.25 -10.83
C SER A 622 -13.87 0.96 -10.65
N SER A 623 -14.71 1.58 -11.47
CA SER A 623 -16.14 1.29 -11.51
C SER A 623 -16.49 0.37 -12.68
N VAL A 624 -17.44 -0.53 -12.45
CA VAL A 624 -18.08 -1.35 -13.50
C VAL A 624 -19.55 -0.96 -13.59
N THR A 625 -20.12 -1.01 -14.79
CA THR A 625 -21.57 -0.88 -14.95
C THR A 625 -22.26 -2.12 -14.40
N ASN A 626 -23.35 -1.93 -13.67
CA ASN A 626 -24.29 -3.00 -13.40
C ASN A 626 -25.02 -3.33 -14.72
N ASP A 627 -24.59 -4.40 -15.38
CA ASP A 627 -25.20 -4.91 -16.62
C ASP A 627 -26.47 -5.74 -16.36
N GLY A 628 -26.90 -5.85 -15.09
CA GLY A 628 -28.07 -6.63 -14.69
C GLY A 628 -27.84 -8.14 -14.68
N VAL A 629 -26.61 -8.62 -14.94
CA VAL A 629 -26.27 -10.05 -14.86
C VAL A 629 -25.80 -10.36 -13.45
N THR A 630 -26.73 -10.33 -12.50
CA THR A 630 -26.53 -11.03 -11.23
C THR A 630 -26.39 -12.51 -11.58
N LEU A 631 -25.32 -13.17 -11.15
CA LEU A 631 -25.24 -14.63 -11.11
C LEU A 631 -26.31 -15.15 -10.16
N VAL A 632 -27.54 -15.24 -10.66
CA VAL A 632 -28.60 -16.08 -10.12
C VAL A 632 -28.26 -17.49 -10.59
N THR A 633 -27.36 -18.15 -9.88
CA THR A 633 -27.31 -19.61 -9.92
C THR A 633 -27.85 -20.11 -8.60
N SER A 634 -29.08 -20.64 -8.70
CA SER A 634 -29.84 -21.43 -7.73
C SER A 634 -29.01 -22.45 -6.98
#